data_AF-A0A383CWN4-F1
#
_entry.id   AF-A0A383CWN4-F1
#
_cell.length_a   1.000
_cell.length_b   1.000
_cell.length_c   1.000
_cell.angle_alpha   90.00
_cell.angle_beta   90.00
_cell.angle_gamma   90.00
#
_symmetry.space_group_name_H-M   'P 1'
#
loop_
_entity.id
_entity.type
_entity.pdbx_description
1 polymer ?
#
loop_
_entity_poly.entity_id
_entity_poly.type
_entity_poly.pdbx_seq_one_letter_code
_entity_poly.pdbx_strand_id
1 'polypeptide(L)'
;KALVPNKVVKKTVHINAIGADMPGKQELDEKIFSNAKVITDSTAQCAKSGELQHALKAGKIKLDDVYSELGEIISKNKKGRENPEEITVFDSTGLGVQDSAISNYVFDKYCKVNKIN
;
A
#
# COMPACT_ATOMS: atom_id res chain seq x y z
N LYS A 1 -0.02 7.30 -17.13
CA LYS A 1 0.79 8.53 -16.93
C LYS A 1 0.52 8.99 -15.51
N ALA A 2 1.57 9.21 -14.72
CA ALA A 2 1.46 9.71 -13.35
C ALA A 2 0.59 10.98 -13.25
N LEU A 3 -0.28 11.01 -12.25
CA LEU A 3 -1.15 12.13 -11.89
C LEU A 3 -0.49 13.03 -10.84
N VAL A 4 0.24 12.43 -9.90
CA VAL A 4 0.98 13.12 -8.84
C VAL A 4 2.45 13.21 -9.22
N PRO A 5 2.94 14.39 -9.64
CA PRO A 5 4.33 14.56 -10.04
C PRO A 5 5.25 14.64 -8.81
N ASN A 6 6.47 14.09 -8.88
CA ASN A 6 7.39 14.06 -7.75
C ASN A 6 7.68 15.45 -7.13
N LYS A 7 7.72 16.49 -7.96
CA LYS A 7 8.04 17.87 -7.54
C LYS A 7 7.09 18.48 -6.50
N VAL A 8 5.88 17.94 -6.33
CA VAL A 8 4.90 18.46 -5.35
C VAL A 8 4.95 17.71 -4.02
N VAL A 9 5.64 16.57 -3.97
CA VAL A 9 5.80 15.77 -2.75
C VAL A 9 6.89 16.40 -1.90
N LYS A 10 6.50 16.88 -0.71
CA LYS A 10 7.41 17.44 0.28
C LYS A 10 7.87 16.35 1.26
N LYS A 11 8.94 16.63 2.00
CA LYS A 11 9.27 15.88 3.23
C LYS A 11 8.04 15.80 4.13
N THR A 12 7.99 14.80 5.01
CA THR A 12 6.90 14.50 5.96
C THR A 12 5.63 13.89 5.36
N VAL A 13 5.44 13.96 4.04
CA VAL A 13 4.21 13.48 3.40
C VAL A 13 4.03 11.96 3.57
N HIS A 14 2.79 11.56 3.84
CA HIS A 14 2.32 10.19 3.71
C HIS A 14 1.35 10.12 2.54
N ILE A 15 1.52 9.11 1.68
CA ILE A 15 0.71 8.86 0.50
C ILE A 15 0.06 7.48 0.65
N ASN A 16 -1.26 7.43 0.52
CA ASN A 16 -2.01 6.20 0.29
C ASN A 16 -2.27 6.10 -1.21
N ALA A 17 -1.55 5.22 -1.89
CA ALA A 17 -1.73 4.87 -3.29
C ALA A 17 -2.70 3.69 -3.38
N ILE A 18 -3.88 3.92 -3.94
CA ILE A 18 -5.00 2.96 -3.93
C ILE A 18 -5.51 2.66 -5.34
N GLY A 19 -5.34 3.58 -6.29
CA GLY A 19 -6.01 3.52 -7.59
C GLY A 19 -5.37 2.58 -8.60
N ALA A 20 -4.09 2.24 -8.44
CA ALA A 20 -3.43 1.21 -9.26
C ALA A 20 -3.73 -0.19 -8.72
N ASP A 21 -4.60 -0.89 -9.43
CA ASP A 21 -5.05 -2.25 -9.11
C ASP A 21 -4.89 -3.23 -10.30
N MET A 22 -4.31 -2.76 -11.41
CA MET A 22 -4.11 -3.56 -12.62
C MET A 22 -2.86 -3.09 -13.38
N PRO A 23 -2.28 -3.95 -14.25
CA PRO A 23 -1.13 -3.57 -15.06
C PRO A 23 -1.38 -2.28 -15.87
N GLY A 24 -0.43 -1.34 -15.80
CA GLY A 24 -0.45 -0.10 -16.56
C GLY A 24 -1.17 1.09 -15.90
N LYS A 25 -2.02 0.87 -14.88
CA LYS A 25 -2.58 1.98 -14.08
C LYS A 25 -1.48 2.62 -13.22
N GLN A 26 -1.45 3.95 -13.17
CA GLN A 26 -0.41 4.72 -12.48
C GLN A 26 -0.98 6.05 -11.99
N GLU A 27 -0.84 6.33 -10.70
CA GLU A 27 -1.17 7.58 -10.03
C GLU A 27 0.08 8.37 -9.68
N LEU A 28 1.17 7.72 -9.28
CA LEU A 28 2.37 8.36 -8.75
C LEU A 28 3.51 8.39 -9.76
N ASP A 29 4.26 9.50 -9.78
CA ASP A 29 5.55 9.59 -10.45
C ASP A 29 6.52 8.61 -9.77
N GLU A 30 7.09 7.69 -10.57
CA GLU A 30 7.98 6.64 -10.08
C GLU A 30 9.17 7.17 -9.27
N LYS A 31 9.58 8.43 -9.49
CA LYS A 31 10.70 9.04 -8.76
C LYS A 31 10.41 9.22 -7.26
N ILE A 32 9.14 9.29 -6.87
CA ILE A 32 8.71 9.40 -5.47
C ILE A 32 9.26 8.21 -4.65
N PHE A 33 9.29 7.02 -5.25
CA PHE A 33 9.72 5.77 -4.61
C PHE A 33 11.20 5.78 -4.20
N SER A 34 12.04 6.53 -4.91
CA SER A 34 13.49 6.60 -4.63
C SER A 34 13.81 7.21 -3.25
N ASN A 35 12.90 7.99 -2.67
CA ASN A 35 13.10 8.68 -1.38
C ASN A 35 12.01 8.35 -0.36
N ALA A 36 11.14 7.39 -0.66
CA ALA A 36 10.04 7.01 0.20
C ALA A 36 10.36 5.72 0.95
N LYS A 37 9.94 5.64 2.21
CA LYS A 37 9.73 4.35 2.89
C LYS A 37 8.48 3.73 2.29
N VAL A 38 8.64 2.65 1.53
CA VAL A 38 7.56 1.99 0.78
C VAL A 38 6.99 0.82 1.57
N ILE A 39 5.69 0.90 1.86
CA ILE A 39 4.90 -0.12 2.51
C ILE A 39 3.89 -0.63 1.49
N THR A 40 3.66 -1.93 1.44
CA THR A 40 2.67 -2.56 0.53
C THR A 40 1.62 -3.31 1.34
N ASP A 41 0.45 -3.59 0.77
CA ASP A 41 -0.44 -4.60 1.35
C ASP A 41 0.06 -6.02 1.07
N SER A 42 0.36 -6.32 -0.19
CA SER A 42 1.13 -7.48 -0.62
C SER A 42 2.20 -7.05 -1.62
N THR A 43 3.47 -7.26 -1.28
CA THR A 43 4.59 -6.86 -2.13
C THR A 43 4.51 -7.57 -3.49
N ALA A 44 4.15 -8.85 -3.49
CA ALA A 44 4.02 -9.65 -4.71
C ALA A 44 2.90 -9.15 -5.64
N GLN A 45 1.79 -8.64 -5.09
CA GLN A 45 0.66 -8.12 -5.87
C GLN A 45 0.93 -6.68 -6.34
N CYS A 46 1.42 -5.81 -5.45
CA CYS A 46 1.83 -4.45 -5.77
C CYS A 46 2.89 -4.41 -6.89
N ALA A 47 3.87 -5.32 -6.85
CA ALA A 47 4.90 -5.40 -7.89
C ALA A 47 4.35 -5.72 -9.29
N LYS A 48 3.16 -6.35 -9.38
CA LYS A 48 2.50 -6.72 -10.64
C LYS A 48 1.43 -5.72 -11.07
N SER A 49 0.71 -5.12 -10.13
CA SER A 49 -0.54 -4.40 -10.43
C SER A 49 -0.74 -3.12 -9.62
N GLY A 50 0.06 -2.89 -8.58
CA GLY A 50 0.07 -1.65 -7.79
C GLY A 50 0.90 -0.54 -8.43
N GLU A 51 1.15 0.53 -7.68
CA GLU A 51 2.07 1.59 -8.10
C GLU A 51 3.53 1.10 -8.21
N LEU A 52 3.91 0.15 -7.35
CA LEU A 52 5.25 -0.42 -7.27
C LEU A 52 5.73 -0.98 -8.63
N GLN A 53 4.82 -1.51 -9.47
CA GLN A 53 5.16 -2.03 -10.80
C GLN A 53 5.93 -1.01 -11.66
N HIS A 54 5.56 0.28 -11.58
CA HIS A 54 6.16 1.34 -12.41
C HIS A 54 7.51 1.74 -11.85
N ALA A 55 7.62 1.84 -10.54
CA ALA A 55 8.88 2.15 -9.86
C ALA A 55 9.94 1.07 -10.08
N LEU A 56 9.55 -0.21 -10.02
CA LEU A 56 10.42 -1.34 -10.36
C LEU A 56 10.85 -1.29 -11.83
N LYS A 57 9.89 -1.14 -12.75
CA LYS A 57 10.16 -1.08 -14.20
C LYS A 57 11.08 0.09 -14.58
N ALA A 58 10.96 1.22 -13.89
CA ALA A 58 11.77 2.41 -14.11
C ALA A 58 13.10 2.41 -13.33
N GLY A 59 13.40 1.35 -12.56
CA GLY A 59 14.62 1.22 -11.77
C GLY A 59 14.75 2.28 -10.66
N LYS A 60 13.63 2.79 -10.14
CA LYS A 60 13.61 3.78 -9.04
C LYS A 60 13.64 3.13 -7.65
N ILE A 61 13.33 1.85 -7.60
CA ILE A 61 13.37 1.00 -6.41
C ILE A 61 13.63 -0.44 -6.87
N LYS A 62 14.28 -1.26 -6.05
CA LYS A 62 14.35 -2.71 -6.23
C LYS A 62 13.32 -3.38 -5.34
N LEU A 63 12.99 -4.64 -5.64
CA LEU A 63 12.03 -5.38 -4.81
C LEU A 63 12.52 -5.51 -3.36
N ASP A 64 13.82 -5.72 -3.17
CA ASP A 64 14.45 -5.82 -1.84
C ASP A 64 14.49 -4.49 -1.07
N ASP A 65 14.26 -3.36 -1.75
CA ASP A 65 14.19 -2.04 -1.12
C ASP A 65 12.78 -1.74 -0.57
N VAL A 66 11.77 -2.58 -0.85
CA VAL A 66 10.44 -2.46 -0.25
C VAL A 66 10.57 -2.70 1.26
N TYR A 67 10.22 -1.69 2.05
CA TYR A 67 10.52 -1.69 3.47
C TYR A 67 9.70 -2.74 4.24
N SER A 68 8.40 -2.86 3.94
CA SER A 68 7.50 -3.72 4.71
C SER A 68 6.20 -4.04 3.97
N GLU A 69 5.61 -5.18 4.28
CA GLU A 69 4.15 -5.33 4.14
C GLU A 69 3.44 -4.72 5.35
N LEU A 70 2.22 -4.20 5.18
CA LEU A 70 1.46 -3.50 6.23
C LEU A 70 1.23 -4.40 7.45
N GLY A 71 1.05 -5.70 7.23
CA GLY A 71 0.86 -6.70 8.29
C GLY A 71 2.03 -6.74 9.28
N GLU A 72 3.27 -6.60 8.81
CA GLU A 72 4.46 -6.60 9.67
C GLU A 72 4.52 -5.36 10.58
N ILE A 73 3.95 -4.24 10.15
CA ILE A 73 3.86 -3.02 10.97
C ILE A 73 2.75 -3.15 12.00
N ILE A 74 1.57 -3.66 11.60
CA ILE A 74 0.44 -3.89 12.50
C ILE A 74 0.82 -4.89 13.60
N SER A 75 1.57 -5.94 13.26
CA SER A 75 2.05 -6.94 14.22
C SER A 75 3.24 -6.48 15.06
N LYS A 76 3.75 -5.25 14.86
CA LYS A 76 4.92 -4.67 15.52
C LYS A 76 6.26 -5.39 15.21
N ASN A 77 6.31 -6.18 14.15
CA ASN A 77 7.57 -6.77 13.66
C ASN A 77 8.48 -5.72 13.00
N LYS A 78 7.88 -4.71 12.37
CA LYS A 78 8.57 -3.53 11.82
C LYS A 78 7.94 -2.25 12.34
N LYS A 79 8.70 -1.16 12.34
CA LYS A 79 8.20 0.16 12.74
C LYS A 79 7.55 0.84 11.54
N GLY A 80 6.60 1.74 11.78
CA GLY A 80 6.06 2.59 10.74
C GLY A 80 7.01 3.75 10.41
N ARG A 81 6.47 4.96 10.47
CA ARG A 81 7.26 6.19 10.42
C ARG A 81 8.19 6.28 11.64
N GLU A 82 9.46 6.58 11.41
CA GLU A 82 10.47 6.69 12.47
C GLU A 82 11.03 8.10 12.62
N ASN A 83 10.93 8.92 11.57
CA ASN A 83 11.30 10.33 11.63
C ASN A 83 10.25 11.22 10.94
N PRO A 84 10.13 12.49 11.35
CA PRO A 84 9.12 13.39 10.80
C PRO A 84 9.41 13.77 9.34
N GLU A 85 10.66 13.67 8.88
CA GLU A 85 11.03 14.06 7.51
C GLU A 85 10.73 13.00 6.45
N GLU A 86 10.51 11.75 6.85
CA GLU A 86 10.24 10.62 5.95
C GLU A 86 9.10 10.93 4.97
N ILE A 87 9.29 10.55 3.71
CA ILE A 87 8.17 10.33 2.81
C ILE A 87 7.76 8.88 3.00
N THR A 88 6.47 8.61 3.14
CA THR A 88 5.95 7.24 3.24
C THR A 88 4.92 7.01 2.15
N VAL A 89 5.03 5.88 1.47
CA VAL A 89 4.05 5.45 0.47
C VAL A 89 3.49 4.12 0.96
N PHE A 90 2.18 4.06 1.13
CA PHE A 90 1.46 2.80 1.23
C PHE A 90 0.84 2.51 -0.14
N ASP A 91 1.30 1.46 -0.80
CA ASP A 91 0.75 0.96 -2.06
C ASP A 91 -0.23 -0.19 -1.76
N SER A 92 -1.48 -0.04 -2.20
CA SER A 92 -2.54 -1.00 -1.94
C SER A 92 -3.19 -1.45 -3.23
N THR A 93 -3.40 -2.76 -3.32
CA THR A 93 -4.13 -3.42 -4.41
C THR A 93 -5.38 -4.15 -3.92
N GLY A 94 -5.58 -4.27 -2.61
CA GLY A 94 -6.68 -5.00 -1.99
C GLY A 94 -6.39 -6.49 -1.87
N LEU A 95 -6.70 -7.06 -0.70
CA LEU A 95 -6.47 -8.47 -0.40
C LEU A 95 -7.77 -9.16 0.02
N GLY A 96 -8.06 -10.33 -0.54
CA GLY A 96 -9.28 -11.09 -0.22
C GLY A 96 -9.44 -11.47 1.26
N VAL A 97 -8.35 -11.48 2.04
CA VAL A 97 -8.42 -11.64 3.50
C VAL A 97 -9.12 -10.47 4.19
N GLN A 98 -9.00 -9.25 3.64
CA GLN A 98 -9.68 -8.06 4.13
C GLN A 98 -11.19 -8.19 3.90
N ASP A 99 -11.59 -8.64 2.70
CA ASP A 99 -12.99 -8.90 2.36
C ASP A 99 -13.59 -10.02 3.22
N SER A 100 -12.84 -11.09 3.45
CA SER A 100 -13.27 -12.22 4.29
C SER A 100 -13.47 -11.78 5.74
N ALA A 101 -12.56 -10.96 6.28
CA ALA A 101 -12.64 -10.44 7.63
C ALA A 101 -13.88 -9.55 7.83
N ILE A 102 -14.14 -8.62 6.90
CA ILE A 102 -15.32 -7.76 7.00
C ILE A 102 -16.62 -8.55 6.78
N SER A 103 -16.62 -9.52 5.86
CA SER A 103 -17.78 -10.39 5.61
C SER A 103 -18.17 -11.18 6.86
N ASN A 104 -17.19 -11.80 7.53
CA ASN A 104 -17.44 -12.52 8.77
C ASN A 104 -17.97 -11.57 9.87
N TYR A 105 -17.36 -10.39 10.02
CA TYR A 105 -17.82 -9.41 10.99
C TYR A 105 -19.28 -8.98 10.76
N VAL A 106 -19.66 -8.70 9.51
CA VAL A 106 -21.02 -8.32 9.14
C VAL A 106 -21.99 -9.47 9.36
N PHE A 107 -21.62 -10.69 8.98
CA PHE A 107 -22.45 -11.89 9.18
C PHE A 107 -22.69 -12.16 10.67
N ASP A 108 -21.65 -12.11 11.50
CA ASP A 108 -21.77 -12.28 12.95
C ASP A 108 -22.70 -11.25 13.58
N LYS A 109 -22.62 -9.99 13.11
CA LYS A 109 -23.53 -8.92 13.55
C LYS A 109 -24.97 -9.19 13.12
N TYR A 110 -25.17 -9.64 11.89
CA TYR A 110 -26.50 -10.01 11.38
C TYR A 110 -27.12 -11.16 12.19
N CYS A 111 -26.37 -12.24 12.44
CA CYS A 111 -26.86 -13.37 13.24
C CYS A 111 -27.22 -12.95 14.67
N LYS A 112 -26.41 -12.11 15.31
CA LYS A 112 -26.69 -11.58 16.66
C LYS A 112 -27.96 -10.73 16.72
N VAL A 113 -28.18 -9.85 15.75
CA VAL A 113 -29.39 -9.01 15.69
C VAL A 113 -30.64 -9.84 15.44
N ASN A 114 -30.54 -10.87 14.59
CA ASN A 114 -31.68 -11.70 14.18
C ASN A 114 -31.85 -12.98 15.01
N LYS A 115 -31.01 -13.20 16.03
CA LYS A 115 -31.00 -14.42 16.88
C LYS A 115 -30.91 -15.70 16.05
N ILE A 116 -30.15 -15.66 14.97
CA ILE A 116 -29.82 -16.82 14.15
C ILE A 116 -28.62 -17.49 14.81
N ASN A 117 -28.79 -18.74 15.24
CA ASN A 117 -27.73 -19.56 15.84
C ASN A 117 -26.82 -20.15 14.76
#